data_AF-A0A806CF51-F1
#
_entry.id   AF-A0A806CF51-F1
#
_cell.length_a   1.000
_cell.length_b   1.000
_cell.length_c   1.000
_cell.angle_alpha   90.00
_cell.angle_beta   90.00
_cell.angle_gamma   90.00
#
_symmetry.space_group_name_H-M   'P 1'
#
loop_
_entity.id
_entity.type
_entity.pdbx_description
1 polymer ?
#
loop_
_entity_poly.entity_id
_entity_poly.type
_entity_poly.pdbx_seq_one_letter_code
_entity_poly.pdbx_strand_id
1 'polypeptide(L)'
;MSNKTSNEDNEKMEKIRKLSSHYKFFHYGIEFPDIQEGFDIVIGNPPWEKTKFNEAEFFSKHIPNYRKLSIKEQNKIKQEMLSKDNHPLNIEYIEEKNSMSTINNIYKSDFKDFTSGGDPNLFRYFIAFNLKLIKENGNLTYLVPSALWSEFSSRLLRKYIFANYKLNYIYQFQNQKRFKDVVSLFKFAIFQFSNTKVPTSNFKAKFMIQSSDNILKEITRDLKNSKDNAYKGIELNINQIKKLSPIQESIIEFKDSKELILINKMFSKFSILSEEYINFKKGLDPSIKNRKSLLKEYNNENFIFLYSGVNIHQFNSRFFEDKNGKESTKLLWIDKDDFQKVSTKDNQY
;
A
#
# COMPACT_ATOMS: atom_id res chain seq x y z
N MET A 1 14.54 -37.76 -41.56
CA MET A 1 14.93 -38.48 -40.34
C MET A 1 14.03 -38.03 -39.20
N SER A 2 13.21 -38.92 -38.68
CA SER A 2 12.31 -38.67 -37.54
C SER A 2 13.16 -38.61 -36.27
N ASN A 3 13.35 -37.42 -35.69
CA ASN A 3 13.89 -37.30 -34.33
C ASN A 3 12.87 -37.94 -33.38
N LYS A 4 13.13 -39.18 -32.95
CA LYS A 4 12.40 -39.78 -31.82
C LYS A 4 12.70 -38.92 -30.60
N THR A 5 11.72 -38.15 -30.15
CA THR A 5 11.75 -37.51 -28.83
C THR A 5 12.03 -38.59 -27.78
N SER A 6 13.05 -38.38 -26.96
CA SER A 6 13.41 -39.35 -25.92
C SER A 6 12.32 -39.42 -24.85
N ASN A 7 12.29 -40.49 -24.06
CA ASN A 7 11.30 -40.62 -22.98
C ASN A 7 11.40 -39.45 -21.97
N GLU A 8 12.61 -38.94 -21.72
CA GLU A 8 12.86 -37.77 -20.89
C GLU A 8 12.28 -36.47 -21.49
N ASP A 9 12.29 -36.34 -22.83
CA ASP A 9 11.70 -35.17 -23.50
C ASP A 9 10.18 -35.17 -23.38
N ASN A 10 9.55 -36.35 -23.43
CA ASN A 10 8.11 -36.48 -23.23
C ASN A 10 7.71 -36.12 -21.80
N GLU A 11 8.44 -36.58 -20.78
CA GLU A 11 8.20 -36.20 -19.37
C GLU A 11 8.38 -34.69 -19.14
N LYS A 12 9.42 -34.08 -19.72
CA LYS A 12 9.61 -32.62 -19.65
C LYS A 12 8.45 -31.87 -20.30
N MET A 13 8.00 -32.31 -21.47
CA MET A 13 6.89 -31.68 -22.20
C MET A 13 5.56 -31.80 -21.43
N GLU A 14 5.31 -32.94 -20.79
CA GLU A 14 4.14 -33.11 -19.93
C GLU A 14 4.19 -32.19 -18.71
N LYS A 15 5.36 -32.08 -18.06
CA LYS A 15 5.57 -31.15 -16.96
C LYS A 15 5.38 -29.70 -17.39
N ILE A 16 5.91 -29.30 -18.54
CA ILE A 16 5.74 -27.95 -19.10
C ILE A 16 4.25 -27.68 -19.38
N ARG A 17 3.52 -28.62 -19.98
CA ARG A 17 2.07 -28.46 -20.22
C ARG A 17 1.29 -28.30 -18.92
N LYS A 18 1.61 -29.09 -17.90
CA LYS A 18 0.98 -28.99 -16.57
C LYS A 18 1.24 -27.62 -15.94
N LEU A 19 2.49 -27.16 -15.95
CA LEU A 19 2.87 -25.85 -15.41
C LEU A 19 2.25 -24.70 -16.20
N SER A 20 2.26 -24.78 -17.53
CA SER A 20 1.65 -23.78 -18.42
C SER A 20 0.13 -23.69 -18.19
N SER A 21 -0.56 -24.82 -18.06
CA SER A 21 -1.99 -24.84 -17.75
C SER A 21 -2.30 -24.27 -16.37
N HIS A 22 -1.41 -24.48 -15.40
CA HIS A 22 -1.59 -24.00 -14.03
C HIS A 22 -1.32 -22.50 -13.90
N TYR A 23 -0.15 -22.04 -14.36
CA TYR A 23 0.30 -20.66 -14.19
C TYR A 23 -0.14 -19.71 -15.32
N LYS A 24 -0.55 -20.26 -16.47
CA LYS A 24 -1.01 -19.49 -17.64
C LYS A 24 -0.05 -18.37 -18.00
N PHE A 25 1.21 -18.73 -18.26
CA PHE A 25 2.28 -17.78 -18.56
C PHE A 25 1.89 -16.86 -19.71
N PHE A 26 2.16 -15.56 -19.55
CA PHE A 26 1.95 -14.56 -20.58
C PHE A 26 3.27 -13.87 -20.89
N HIS A 27 3.75 -14.03 -22.13
CA HIS A 27 5.02 -13.47 -22.57
C HIS A 27 4.75 -12.43 -23.66
N TYR A 28 4.86 -11.14 -23.33
CA TYR A 28 4.56 -10.04 -24.26
C TYR A 28 5.31 -10.15 -25.59
N GLY A 29 6.60 -10.52 -25.59
CA GLY A 29 7.37 -10.66 -26.83
C GLY A 29 6.99 -11.86 -27.70
N ILE A 30 6.30 -12.87 -27.14
CA ILE A 30 5.79 -14.01 -27.92
C ILE A 30 4.40 -13.68 -28.46
N GLU A 31 3.55 -13.06 -27.63
CA GLU A 31 2.18 -12.68 -28.01
C GLU A 31 2.18 -11.53 -29.04
N PHE A 32 3.16 -10.62 -28.93
CA PHE A 32 3.30 -9.45 -29.79
C PHE A 32 4.71 -9.40 -30.42
N PRO A 33 5.04 -10.35 -31.31
CA PRO A 33 6.39 -10.47 -31.88
C PRO A 33 6.78 -9.26 -32.74
N ASP A 34 5.79 -8.57 -33.33
CA ASP A 34 6.01 -7.37 -34.15
C ASP A 34 6.30 -6.11 -33.31
N ILE A 35 6.11 -6.18 -31.98
CA ILE A 35 6.33 -5.07 -31.06
C ILE A 35 7.73 -5.18 -30.45
N GLN A 36 8.74 -4.72 -31.19
CA GLN A 36 10.14 -4.83 -30.78
C GLN A 36 10.59 -3.72 -29.82
N GLU A 37 10.11 -2.49 -30.01
CA GLU A 37 10.53 -1.31 -29.24
C GLU A 37 9.63 -1.04 -28.01
N GLY A 38 8.53 -1.78 -27.87
CA GLY A 38 7.48 -1.56 -26.89
C GLY A 38 6.24 -0.88 -27.46
N PHE A 39 5.25 -0.67 -26.61
CA PHE A 39 3.93 -0.13 -26.97
C PHE A 39 3.91 1.40 -26.94
N ASP A 40 3.20 2.02 -27.88
CA ASP A 40 2.86 3.44 -27.84
C ASP A 40 1.99 3.79 -26.64
N ILE A 41 1.05 2.91 -26.30
CA ILE A 41 0.05 3.13 -25.25
C ILE A 41 -0.18 1.82 -24.51
N VAL A 42 -0.04 1.88 -23.18
CA VAL A 42 -0.41 0.81 -22.25
C VAL A 42 -1.47 1.37 -21.30
N ILE A 43 -2.70 0.86 -21.39
CA ILE A 43 -3.80 1.26 -20.51
C ILE A 43 -4.24 0.04 -19.72
N GLY A 44 -4.49 0.20 -18.42
CA GLY A 44 -4.86 -0.96 -17.61
C GLY A 44 -5.34 -0.66 -16.21
N ASN A 45 -5.84 -1.72 -15.59
CA ASN A 45 -6.17 -1.80 -14.17
C ASN A 45 -5.43 -3.02 -13.61
N PRO A 46 -4.18 -2.88 -13.15
CA PRO A 46 -3.43 -4.02 -12.63
C PRO A 46 -4.09 -4.57 -11.36
N PRO A 47 -3.86 -5.85 -11.02
CA PRO A 47 -4.41 -6.48 -9.80
C PRO A 47 -4.00 -5.76 -8.51
N TRP A 48 -4.88 -5.71 -7.51
CA TRP A 48 -4.68 -4.95 -6.25
C TRP A 48 -4.43 -5.85 -5.02
N GLU A 49 -4.34 -7.15 -5.22
CA GLU A 49 -4.23 -8.15 -4.17
C GLU A 49 -2.89 -8.06 -3.45
N LYS A 50 -2.92 -8.32 -2.15
CA LYS A 50 -1.70 -8.54 -1.37
C LYS A 50 -1.18 -9.94 -1.67
N THR A 51 0.11 -10.06 -1.99
CA THR A 51 0.75 -11.37 -2.22
C THR A 51 1.22 -11.97 -0.90
N LYS A 52 0.28 -12.09 0.04
CA LYS A 52 0.51 -12.62 1.38
C LYS A 52 -0.59 -13.59 1.72
N PHE A 53 -0.21 -14.73 2.29
CA PHE A 53 -1.17 -15.74 2.71
C PHE A 53 -2.19 -15.13 3.68
N ASN A 54 -3.47 -15.28 3.34
CA ASN A 54 -4.58 -14.78 4.13
C ASN A 54 -5.35 -15.98 4.70
N GLU A 55 -5.05 -16.28 5.96
CA GLU A 55 -5.65 -17.42 6.67
C GLU A 55 -7.18 -17.36 6.69
N ALA A 56 -7.76 -16.18 6.92
CA ALA A 56 -9.21 -16.03 6.96
C ALA A 56 -9.85 -16.24 5.59
N GLU A 57 -9.14 -15.93 4.51
CA GLU A 57 -9.57 -16.21 3.14
C GLU A 57 -9.47 -17.69 2.81
N PHE A 58 -8.35 -18.33 3.15
CA PHE A 58 -8.17 -19.78 3.03
C PHE A 58 -9.33 -20.54 3.68
N PHE A 59 -9.59 -20.31 4.98
CA PHE A 59 -10.67 -21.00 5.67
C PHE A 59 -12.06 -20.66 5.13
N SER A 60 -12.26 -19.47 4.57
CA SER A 60 -13.56 -19.11 3.96
C SER A 60 -13.88 -19.90 2.69
N LYS A 61 -12.87 -20.51 2.03
CA LYS A 61 -13.08 -21.40 0.88
C LYS A 61 -13.74 -22.73 1.30
N HIS A 62 -13.48 -23.17 2.54
CA HIS A 62 -13.94 -24.47 3.05
C HIS A 62 -15.04 -24.37 4.10
N ILE A 63 -15.11 -23.24 4.83
CA ILE A 63 -16.01 -23.03 5.96
C ILE A 63 -16.90 -21.82 5.68
N PRO A 64 -18.18 -22.03 5.37
CA PRO A 64 -19.13 -20.95 5.14
C PRO A 64 -19.20 -20.00 6.34
N ASN A 65 -19.24 -18.69 6.06
CA ASN A 65 -19.30 -17.64 7.08
C ASN A 65 -18.12 -17.60 8.08
N TYR A 66 -16.97 -18.23 7.79
CA TYR A 66 -15.80 -18.24 8.70
C TYR A 66 -15.41 -16.84 9.21
N ARG A 67 -15.39 -15.83 8.33
CA ARG A 67 -15.08 -14.43 8.68
C ARG A 67 -16.07 -13.77 9.65
N LYS A 68 -17.28 -14.31 9.81
CA LYS A 68 -18.30 -13.81 10.75
C LYS A 68 -18.20 -14.43 12.14
N LEU A 69 -17.41 -15.51 12.30
CA LEU A 69 -17.22 -16.19 13.57
C LEU A 69 -16.40 -15.32 14.55
N SER A 70 -16.60 -15.54 15.85
CA SER A 70 -15.76 -14.90 16.87
C SER A 70 -14.31 -15.38 16.77
N ILE A 71 -13.36 -14.57 17.25
CA ILE A 71 -11.93 -14.92 17.26
C ILE A 71 -11.69 -16.24 18.01
N LYS A 72 -12.45 -16.51 19.08
CA LYS A 72 -12.36 -17.76 19.86
C LYS A 72 -12.75 -18.98 19.02
N GLU A 73 -13.83 -18.88 18.25
CA GLU A 73 -14.30 -19.96 17.37
C GLU A 73 -13.35 -20.19 16.21
N GLN A 74 -12.86 -19.12 15.57
CA GLN A 74 -11.83 -19.22 14.52
C GLN A 74 -10.57 -19.94 15.03
N ASN A 75 -10.10 -19.60 16.23
CA ASN A 75 -8.94 -20.26 16.85
C ASN A 75 -9.20 -21.73 17.18
N LYS A 76 -10.41 -22.09 17.64
CA LYS A 76 -10.79 -23.47 17.92
C LYS A 76 -10.77 -24.31 16.63
N ILE A 77 -11.41 -23.84 15.57
CA ILE A 77 -11.42 -24.49 14.25
C ILE A 77 -9.98 -24.68 13.76
N LYS A 78 -9.15 -23.64 13.87
CA LYS A 78 -7.75 -23.71 13.49
C LYS A 78 -7.00 -24.81 14.24
N GLN A 79 -7.15 -24.89 15.56
CA GLN A 79 -6.51 -25.94 16.35
C GLN A 79 -7.01 -27.33 15.97
N GLU A 80 -8.31 -27.51 15.81
CA GLU A 80 -8.90 -28.81 15.45
C GLU A 80 -8.44 -29.28 14.07
N MET A 81 -8.41 -28.38 13.08
CA MET A 81 -8.09 -28.72 11.69
C MET A 81 -6.59 -28.84 11.42
N LEU A 82 -5.74 -28.06 12.13
CA LEU A 82 -4.29 -28.04 11.91
C LEU A 82 -3.51 -28.92 12.92
N SER A 83 -4.16 -29.55 13.90
CA SER A 83 -3.49 -30.42 14.89
C SER A 83 -3.15 -31.81 14.36
N LYS A 84 -3.66 -32.19 13.18
CA LYS A 84 -3.43 -33.49 12.55
C LYS A 84 -2.65 -33.28 11.26
N ASP A 85 -1.40 -33.71 11.22
CA ASP A 85 -0.51 -33.53 10.05
C ASP A 85 -1.07 -34.17 8.77
N ASN A 86 -1.77 -35.29 8.90
CA ASN A 86 -2.37 -36.00 7.76
C ASN A 86 -3.79 -35.51 7.39
N HIS A 87 -4.30 -34.44 8.03
CA HIS A 87 -5.62 -33.92 7.68
C HIS A 87 -5.57 -33.21 6.32
N PRO A 88 -6.46 -33.51 5.36
CA PRO A 88 -6.42 -32.91 4.02
C PRO A 88 -6.36 -31.38 4.01
N LEU A 89 -7.14 -30.70 4.86
CA LEU A 89 -7.11 -29.24 4.99
C LEU A 89 -5.78 -28.70 5.56
N ASN A 90 -5.09 -29.47 6.41
CA ASN A 90 -3.79 -29.04 6.94
C ASN A 90 -2.72 -29.11 5.85
N ILE A 91 -2.75 -30.18 5.05
CA ILE A 91 -1.88 -30.33 3.88
C ILE A 91 -2.10 -29.15 2.91
N GLU A 92 -3.35 -28.89 2.52
CA GLU A 92 -3.69 -27.79 1.61
C GLU A 92 -3.32 -26.41 2.18
N TYR A 93 -3.52 -26.20 3.49
CA TYR A 93 -3.12 -24.98 4.18
C TYR A 93 -1.60 -24.74 4.10
N ILE A 94 -0.81 -25.79 4.38
CA ILE A 94 0.66 -25.73 4.35
C ILE A 94 1.13 -25.50 2.91
N GLU A 95 0.55 -26.19 1.93
CA GLU A 95 0.87 -26.03 0.51
C GLU A 95 0.57 -24.62 0.01
N GLU A 96 -0.63 -24.07 0.26
CA GLU A 96 -0.99 -22.72 -0.18
C GLU A 96 -0.12 -21.66 0.51
N LYS A 97 0.12 -21.81 1.82
CA LYS A 97 0.98 -20.91 2.58
C LYS A 97 2.43 -20.92 2.07
N ASN A 98 2.99 -22.11 1.81
CA ASN A 98 4.36 -22.26 1.29
C ASN A 98 4.48 -21.75 -0.14
N SER A 99 3.50 -22.05 -0.99
CA SER A 99 3.44 -21.54 -2.37
C SER A 99 3.41 -20.01 -2.40
N MET A 100 2.51 -19.40 -1.61
CA MET A 100 2.40 -17.95 -1.51
C MET A 100 3.67 -17.30 -0.94
N SER A 101 4.31 -17.95 0.04
CA SER A 101 5.59 -17.51 0.60
C SER A 101 6.70 -17.52 -0.46
N THR A 102 6.80 -18.61 -1.23
CA THR A 102 7.78 -18.77 -2.31
C THR A 102 7.60 -17.69 -3.38
N ILE A 103 6.37 -17.51 -3.86
CA ILE A 103 6.04 -16.48 -4.86
C ILE A 103 6.38 -15.07 -4.35
N ASN A 104 6.04 -14.78 -3.09
CA ASN A 104 6.36 -13.50 -2.48
C ASN A 104 7.87 -13.25 -2.37
N ASN A 105 8.66 -14.29 -2.06
CA ASN A 105 10.11 -14.18 -2.03
C ASN A 105 10.70 -13.88 -3.42
N ILE A 106 10.15 -14.50 -4.47
CA ILE A 106 10.53 -14.20 -5.86
C ILE A 106 10.22 -12.72 -6.18
N TYR A 107 9.00 -12.25 -5.91
CA TYR A 107 8.66 -10.85 -6.17
C TYR A 107 9.53 -9.86 -5.38
N LYS A 108 9.84 -10.16 -4.11
CA LYS A 108 10.73 -9.31 -3.32
C LYS A 108 12.14 -9.28 -3.87
N SER A 109 12.65 -10.42 -4.36
CA SER A 109 13.97 -10.50 -4.99
C SER A 109 14.01 -9.68 -6.27
N ASP A 110 13.07 -9.91 -7.18
CA ASP A 110 13.07 -9.33 -8.53
C ASP A 110 12.75 -7.83 -8.52
N PHE A 111 11.97 -7.37 -7.54
CA PHE A 111 11.56 -5.97 -7.41
C PHE A 111 12.17 -5.29 -6.18
N LYS A 112 13.29 -5.80 -5.66
CA LYS A 112 13.97 -5.25 -4.47
C LYS A 112 14.21 -3.73 -4.58
N ASP A 113 14.56 -3.25 -5.77
CA ASP A 113 14.86 -1.84 -6.05
C ASP A 113 13.62 -0.93 -6.04
N PHE A 114 12.41 -1.52 -6.03
CA PHE A 114 11.14 -0.81 -6.06
C PHE A 114 10.34 -0.94 -4.76
N THR A 115 10.82 -1.72 -3.78
CA THR A 115 10.08 -2.02 -2.55
C THR A 115 10.68 -1.31 -1.34
N SER A 116 9.83 -0.74 -0.48
CA SER A 116 10.26 -0.03 0.75
C SER A 116 9.65 -0.64 2.00
N GLY A 117 9.76 -1.97 2.13
CA GLY A 117 9.05 -2.71 3.18
C GLY A 117 7.52 -2.69 3.00
N GLY A 118 6.80 -3.03 4.06
CA GLY A 118 5.34 -3.20 4.06
C GLY A 118 4.87 -4.54 3.49
N ASP A 119 3.56 -4.79 3.57
CA ASP A 119 2.95 -5.95 2.93
C ASP A 119 3.12 -5.84 1.40
N PRO A 120 3.46 -6.90 0.69
CA PRO A 120 3.61 -6.91 -0.77
C PRO A 120 2.24 -6.74 -1.45
N ASN A 121 2.19 -6.09 -2.62
CA ASN A 121 0.93 -5.81 -3.33
C ASN A 121 1.20 -5.81 -4.85
N LEU A 122 0.38 -6.58 -5.58
CA LEU A 122 0.57 -6.82 -7.01
C LEU A 122 0.60 -5.54 -7.85
N PHE A 123 -0.23 -4.52 -7.55
CA PHE A 123 -0.29 -3.34 -8.43
C PHE A 123 1.07 -2.65 -8.54
N ARG A 124 1.90 -2.68 -7.48
CA ARG A 124 3.25 -2.10 -7.50
C ARG A 124 4.19 -2.87 -8.40
N TYR A 125 4.16 -4.21 -8.32
CA TYR A 125 4.96 -5.06 -9.18
C TYR A 125 4.56 -4.91 -10.65
N PHE A 126 3.26 -4.88 -10.93
CA PHE A 126 2.74 -4.63 -12.28
C PHE A 126 3.12 -3.26 -12.81
N ILE A 127 3.07 -2.20 -12.01
CA ILE A 127 3.55 -0.87 -12.42
C ILE A 127 5.05 -0.94 -12.73
N ALA A 128 5.86 -1.44 -11.79
CA ALA A 128 7.31 -1.51 -11.97
C ALA A 128 7.71 -2.34 -13.21
N PHE A 129 7.01 -3.45 -13.46
CA PHE A 129 7.22 -4.30 -14.62
C PHE A 129 6.75 -3.62 -15.92
N ASN A 130 5.53 -3.08 -15.93
CA ASN A 130 4.91 -2.56 -17.15
C ASN A 130 5.44 -1.19 -17.59
N LEU A 131 6.18 -0.48 -16.73
CA LEU A 131 6.98 0.68 -17.16
C LEU A 131 7.95 0.34 -18.30
N LYS A 132 8.42 -0.91 -18.36
CA LYS A 132 9.31 -1.40 -19.43
C LYS A 132 8.59 -1.71 -20.74
N LEU A 133 7.26 -1.82 -20.72
CA LEU A 133 6.46 -2.13 -21.91
C LEU A 133 6.31 -0.93 -22.82
N ILE A 134 6.37 0.30 -22.30
CA ILE A 134 6.19 1.50 -23.13
C ILE A 134 7.49 1.87 -23.85
N LYS A 135 7.39 2.07 -25.17
CA LYS A 135 8.53 2.55 -25.98
C LYS A 135 8.88 3.99 -25.65
N GLU A 136 9.98 4.51 -26.21
CA GLU A 136 10.30 5.93 -26.09
C GLU A 136 9.16 6.81 -26.61
N ASN A 137 8.79 7.85 -25.86
CA ASN A 137 7.60 8.68 -26.08
C ASN A 137 6.24 7.97 -25.94
N GLY A 138 6.24 6.68 -25.60
CA GLY A 138 5.03 5.92 -25.25
C GLY A 138 4.47 6.31 -23.88
N ASN A 139 3.21 5.92 -23.64
CA ASN A 139 2.43 6.31 -22.48
C ASN A 139 1.86 5.11 -21.73
N LEU A 140 1.93 5.13 -20.40
CA LEU A 140 1.25 4.18 -19.52
C LEU A 140 0.18 4.93 -18.73
N THR A 141 -1.08 4.48 -18.78
CA THR A 141 -2.19 5.09 -18.02
C THR A 141 -2.96 4.06 -17.22
N TYR A 142 -2.87 4.13 -15.90
CA TYR A 142 -3.47 3.14 -15.00
C TYR A 142 -4.51 3.72 -14.05
N LEU A 143 -5.47 2.85 -13.70
CA LEU A 143 -6.37 2.99 -12.56
C LEU A 143 -5.93 2.04 -11.44
N VAL A 144 -5.54 2.56 -10.28
CA VAL A 144 -5.07 1.77 -9.12
C VAL A 144 -5.48 2.42 -7.79
N PRO A 145 -5.24 1.78 -6.63
CA PRO A 145 -5.44 2.42 -5.34
C PRO A 145 -4.60 3.69 -5.21
N SER A 146 -5.17 4.77 -4.68
CA SER A 146 -4.44 6.05 -4.54
C SER A 146 -3.25 5.97 -3.58
N ALA A 147 -3.20 4.92 -2.76
CA ALA A 147 -2.12 4.63 -1.82
C ALA A 147 -0.73 4.62 -2.48
N LEU A 148 -0.61 4.28 -3.77
CA LEU A 148 0.65 4.37 -4.53
C LEU A 148 1.37 5.71 -4.30
N TRP A 149 0.60 6.80 -4.19
CA TRP A 149 1.11 8.17 -4.13
C TRP A 149 1.50 8.64 -2.72
N SER A 150 1.06 7.94 -1.68
CA SER A 150 1.22 8.37 -0.29
C SER A 150 1.89 7.34 0.62
N GLU A 151 1.74 6.05 0.35
CA GLU A 151 2.21 5.01 1.27
C GLU A 151 3.75 4.89 1.29
N PHE A 152 4.30 4.49 2.43
CA PHE A 152 5.74 4.29 2.57
C PHE A 152 6.28 3.17 1.68
N SER A 153 5.51 2.09 1.53
CA SER A 153 5.91 0.86 0.83
C SER A 153 6.07 1.04 -0.69
N SER A 154 5.51 2.12 -1.25
CA SER A 154 5.66 2.55 -2.65
C SER A 154 6.77 3.61 -2.85
N ARG A 155 7.50 4.00 -1.79
CA ARG A 155 8.48 5.10 -1.85
C ARG A 155 9.54 4.90 -2.93
N LEU A 156 10.23 3.76 -2.94
CA LEU A 156 11.28 3.51 -3.94
C LEU A 156 10.72 3.53 -5.37
N LEU A 157 9.57 2.88 -5.61
CA LEU A 157 8.90 2.94 -6.91
C LEU A 157 8.55 4.37 -7.34
N ARG A 158 7.98 5.18 -6.44
CA ARG A 158 7.70 6.60 -6.73
C ARG A 158 8.96 7.38 -7.10
N LYS A 159 10.04 7.24 -6.32
CA LYS A 159 11.32 7.91 -6.59
C LYS A 159 11.85 7.51 -7.97
N TYR A 160 11.79 6.22 -8.29
CA TYR A 160 12.19 5.72 -9.59
C TYR A 160 11.35 6.33 -10.73
N ILE A 161 10.03 6.40 -10.57
CA ILE A 161 9.13 7.03 -11.56
C ILE A 161 9.51 8.50 -11.76
N PHE A 162 9.67 9.28 -10.68
CA PHE A 162 10.02 10.69 -10.78
C PHE A 162 11.38 10.92 -11.45
N ALA A 163 12.34 10.01 -11.26
CA ALA A 163 13.66 10.14 -11.84
C ALA A 163 13.73 9.73 -13.32
N ASN A 164 12.91 8.78 -13.78
CA ASN A 164 13.08 8.15 -15.09
C ASN A 164 11.94 8.39 -16.08
N TYR A 165 10.77 8.84 -15.61
CA TYR A 165 9.58 9.04 -16.41
C TYR A 165 8.98 10.41 -16.15
N LYS A 166 8.21 10.90 -17.12
CA LYS A 166 7.37 12.08 -16.96
C LYS A 166 6.00 11.65 -16.44
N LEU A 167 5.69 11.96 -15.19
CA LEU A 167 4.32 11.94 -14.69
C LEU A 167 3.57 13.15 -15.27
N ASN A 168 2.52 12.90 -16.04
CA ASN A 168 1.74 13.96 -16.67
C ASN A 168 0.65 14.48 -15.74
N TYR A 169 -0.11 13.56 -15.15
CA TYR A 169 -1.21 13.90 -14.26
C TYR A 169 -1.55 12.81 -13.25
N ILE A 170 -2.22 13.23 -12.17
CA ILE A 170 -2.92 12.37 -11.22
C ILE A 170 -4.34 12.92 -11.00
N TYR A 171 -5.35 12.10 -11.27
CA TYR A 171 -6.74 12.35 -10.91
C TYR A 171 -7.17 11.35 -9.85
N GLN A 172 -7.55 11.84 -8.68
CA GLN A 172 -7.96 10.99 -7.56
C GLN A 172 -9.44 11.19 -7.23
N PHE A 173 -10.15 10.09 -7.02
CA PHE A 173 -11.57 10.08 -6.65
C PHE A 173 -11.88 8.98 -5.65
N GLN A 174 -12.99 9.13 -4.93
CA GLN A 174 -13.51 8.07 -4.07
C GLN A 174 -14.51 7.20 -4.83
N ASN A 175 -14.62 5.93 -4.43
CA ASN A 175 -15.54 4.99 -5.05
C ASN A 175 -16.98 5.51 -5.04
N GLN A 176 -17.49 5.99 -3.90
CA GLN A 176 -18.89 6.45 -3.73
C GLN A 176 -19.92 5.49 -4.37
N LYS A 177 -19.73 4.18 -4.19
CA LYS A 177 -20.57 3.09 -4.74
C LYS A 177 -20.48 2.89 -6.27
N ARG A 178 -19.49 3.46 -6.97
CA ARG A 178 -19.25 3.22 -8.42
C ARG A 178 -18.92 1.76 -8.71
N PHE A 179 -18.05 1.16 -7.91
CA PHE A 179 -17.72 -0.26 -7.93
C PHE A 179 -18.37 -0.93 -6.72
N LYS A 180 -19.37 -1.78 -6.95
CA LYS A 180 -20.22 -2.37 -5.90
C LYS A 180 -19.43 -3.24 -4.91
N ASP A 181 -18.41 -3.93 -5.41
CA ASP A 181 -17.59 -4.86 -4.64
C ASP A 181 -16.46 -4.17 -3.86
N VAL A 182 -16.35 -2.83 -3.98
CA VAL A 182 -15.33 -2.02 -3.30
C VAL A 182 -16.00 -1.09 -2.30
N VAL A 183 -15.39 -0.93 -1.12
CA VAL A 183 -15.90 -0.01 -0.09
C VAL A 183 -16.06 1.42 -0.62
N SER A 184 -17.14 2.11 -0.26
CA SER A 184 -17.48 3.44 -0.77
C SER A 184 -16.40 4.51 -0.54
N LEU A 185 -15.63 4.38 0.53
CA LEU A 185 -14.56 5.34 0.90
C LEU A 185 -13.22 5.04 0.24
N PHE A 186 -13.11 3.94 -0.50
CA PHE A 186 -11.88 3.58 -1.19
C PHE A 186 -11.49 4.67 -2.18
N LYS A 187 -10.21 5.05 -2.20
CA LYS A 187 -9.68 6.08 -3.08
C LYS A 187 -8.94 5.44 -4.25
N PHE A 188 -9.30 5.85 -5.46
CA PHE A 188 -8.63 5.48 -6.70
C PHE A 188 -7.80 6.63 -7.21
N ALA A 189 -6.75 6.30 -7.96
CA ALA A 189 -5.99 7.25 -8.76
C ALA A 189 -5.92 6.78 -10.21
N ILE A 190 -6.21 7.70 -11.13
CA ILE A 190 -5.87 7.60 -12.54
C ILE A 190 -4.65 8.48 -12.78
N PHE A 191 -3.60 7.93 -13.37
CA PHE A 191 -2.40 8.70 -13.70
C PHE A 191 -1.81 8.25 -15.02
N GLN A 192 -0.96 9.09 -15.59
CA GLN A 192 -0.23 8.78 -16.81
C GLN A 192 1.26 9.07 -16.68
N PHE A 193 2.06 8.11 -17.13
CA PHE A 193 3.49 8.26 -17.35
C PHE A 193 3.78 8.34 -18.84
N SER A 194 4.74 9.18 -19.22
CA SER A 194 5.36 9.16 -20.55
C SER A 194 6.83 8.79 -20.43
N ASN A 195 7.30 7.94 -21.33
CA ASN A 195 8.70 7.54 -21.44
C ASN A 195 9.48 8.51 -22.33
N THR A 196 9.48 9.80 -21.98
CA THR A 196 10.19 10.84 -22.75
C THR A 196 11.68 10.93 -22.38
N LYS A 197 12.20 10.00 -21.56
CA LYS A 197 13.54 10.05 -20.94
C LYS A 197 13.82 11.31 -20.11
N VAL A 198 12.79 12.08 -19.78
CA VAL A 198 12.88 13.29 -18.98
C VAL A 198 12.31 13.03 -17.58
N PRO A 199 13.05 13.36 -16.51
CA PRO A 199 12.54 13.26 -15.15
C PRO A 199 11.29 14.13 -14.93
N THR A 200 10.44 13.71 -14.00
CA THR A 200 9.30 14.52 -13.58
C THR A 200 9.80 15.78 -12.88
N SER A 201 9.43 16.96 -13.39
CA SER A 201 9.65 18.26 -12.74
C SER A 201 8.34 18.79 -12.13
N ASN A 202 7.31 18.88 -12.97
CA ASN A 202 5.95 19.26 -12.62
C ASN A 202 4.93 18.24 -13.16
N PHE A 203 3.72 18.24 -12.59
CA PHE A 203 2.59 17.47 -13.09
C PHE A 203 1.26 18.06 -12.61
N LYS A 204 0.19 17.79 -13.36
CA LYS A 204 -1.16 18.19 -12.98
C LYS A 204 -1.72 17.22 -11.94
N ALA A 205 -2.33 17.72 -10.89
CA ALA A 205 -3.02 16.89 -9.91
C ALA A 205 -4.40 17.45 -9.60
N LYS A 206 -5.38 16.57 -9.39
CA LYS A 206 -6.69 16.93 -8.88
C LYS A 206 -7.15 15.84 -7.95
N PHE A 207 -7.31 16.21 -6.68
CA PHE A 207 -7.70 15.29 -5.63
C PHE A 207 -9.16 15.44 -5.27
N MET A 208 -9.70 14.40 -4.64
CA MET A 208 -11.07 14.38 -4.11
C MET A 208 -12.13 14.83 -5.12
N ILE A 209 -12.05 14.34 -6.36
CA ILE A 209 -13.08 14.56 -7.37
C ILE A 209 -14.34 13.83 -6.89
N GLN A 210 -15.25 14.57 -6.27
CA GLN A 210 -16.44 14.06 -5.58
C GLN A 210 -17.74 14.69 -6.09
N SER A 211 -17.65 15.71 -6.95
CA SER A 211 -18.79 16.51 -7.41
C SER A 211 -19.60 15.75 -8.44
N SER A 212 -20.51 14.87 -8.03
CA SER A 212 -21.43 14.10 -8.89
C SER A 212 -20.72 13.10 -9.83
N ASP A 213 -21.45 12.22 -10.53
CA ASP A 213 -20.88 11.22 -11.46
C ASP A 213 -20.26 11.82 -12.74
N ASN A 214 -19.65 12.98 -12.63
CA ASN A 214 -19.04 13.73 -13.72
C ASN A 214 -17.52 13.50 -13.83
N ILE A 215 -16.91 12.56 -13.10
CA ILE A 215 -15.45 12.35 -13.07
C ILE A 215 -14.87 12.31 -14.48
N LEU A 216 -15.47 11.51 -15.37
CA LEU A 216 -15.04 11.41 -16.76
C LEU A 216 -15.17 12.74 -17.51
N LYS A 217 -16.26 13.50 -17.27
CA LYS A 217 -16.45 14.83 -17.85
C LYS A 217 -15.41 15.81 -17.34
N GLU A 218 -15.12 15.81 -16.04
CA GLU A 218 -14.11 16.68 -15.44
C GLU A 218 -12.71 16.36 -15.98
N ILE A 219 -12.30 15.09 -15.96
CA ILE A 219 -10.99 14.66 -16.49
C ILE A 219 -10.90 14.99 -17.99
N THR A 220 -11.92 14.64 -18.78
CA THR A 220 -11.92 14.91 -20.23
C THR A 220 -11.83 16.40 -20.52
N ARG A 221 -12.56 17.23 -19.77
CA ARG A 221 -12.51 18.70 -19.89
C ARG A 221 -11.13 19.24 -19.52
N ASP A 222 -10.55 18.74 -18.43
CA ASP A 222 -9.24 19.17 -17.93
C ASP A 222 -8.08 18.72 -18.86
N LEU A 223 -8.27 17.63 -19.64
CA LEU A 223 -7.32 17.15 -20.65
C LEU A 223 -7.45 17.84 -22.01
N LYS A 224 -8.64 18.32 -22.40
CA LYS A 224 -8.87 18.96 -23.72
C LYS A 224 -8.20 20.32 -23.91
N ASN A 225 -7.59 20.91 -22.87
CA ASN A 225 -6.79 22.16 -22.93
C ASN A 225 -7.36 23.21 -23.91
N SER A 226 -8.62 23.64 -23.74
CA SER A 226 -9.17 24.76 -24.52
C SER A 226 -8.83 26.09 -23.84
N LYS A 227 -8.51 27.14 -24.61
CA LYS A 227 -8.22 28.50 -24.09
C LYS A 227 -9.32 29.02 -23.14
N ASP A 228 -10.56 28.59 -23.33
CA ASP A 228 -11.73 29.03 -22.55
C ASP A 228 -11.99 28.22 -21.27
N ASN A 229 -11.23 27.14 -21.01
CA ASN A 229 -11.39 26.31 -19.81
C ASN A 229 -10.07 26.15 -19.08
N ALA A 230 -9.78 27.08 -18.17
CA ALA A 230 -8.65 26.95 -17.25
C ALA A 230 -8.74 25.63 -16.46
N TYR A 231 -7.60 24.94 -16.35
CA TYR A 231 -7.45 23.75 -15.53
C TYR A 231 -7.80 24.08 -14.08
N LYS A 232 -8.75 23.35 -13.49
CA LYS A 232 -9.28 23.61 -12.13
C LYS A 232 -8.62 22.77 -11.03
N GLY A 233 -7.55 22.04 -11.34
CA GLY A 233 -6.75 21.34 -10.33
C GLY A 233 -5.56 22.18 -9.87
N ILE A 234 -4.53 21.50 -9.38
CA ILE A 234 -3.26 22.09 -8.97
C ILE A 234 -2.12 21.58 -9.85
N GLU A 235 -1.08 22.38 -9.99
CA GLU A 235 0.19 21.92 -10.56
C GLU A 235 1.18 21.71 -9.42
N LEU A 236 1.70 20.49 -9.30
CA LEU A 236 2.65 20.10 -8.27
C LEU A 236 4.04 19.98 -8.85
N ASN A 237 5.04 20.42 -8.08
CA ASN A 237 6.45 20.29 -8.42
C ASN A 237 7.16 19.29 -7.50
N ILE A 238 8.06 18.47 -8.05
CA ILE A 238 8.82 17.47 -7.27
C ILE A 238 9.64 18.10 -6.13
N ASN A 239 10.23 19.28 -6.33
CA ASN A 239 10.98 19.98 -5.28
C ASN A 239 10.06 20.40 -4.12
N GLN A 240 8.82 20.79 -4.41
CA GLN A 240 7.83 21.08 -3.36
C GLN A 240 7.46 19.79 -2.61
N ILE A 241 7.23 18.68 -3.32
CA ILE A 241 6.92 17.39 -2.68
C ILE A 241 8.06 16.94 -1.77
N LYS A 242 9.32 17.05 -2.22
CA LYS A 242 10.50 16.74 -1.40
C LYS A 242 10.61 17.65 -0.17
N LYS A 243 10.21 18.91 -0.27
CA LYS A 243 10.19 19.83 0.89
C LYS A 243 9.10 19.47 1.89
N LEU A 244 7.91 19.10 1.40
CA LEU A 244 6.76 18.76 2.25
C LEU A 244 6.85 17.35 2.85
N SER A 245 7.53 16.44 2.17
CA SER A 245 7.69 15.04 2.56
C SER A 245 9.13 14.56 2.31
N PRO A 246 10.12 15.06 3.06
CA PRO A 246 11.53 14.79 2.80
C PRO A 246 11.92 13.31 2.96
N ILE A 247 11.24 12.58 3.85
CA ILE A 247 11.52 11.17 4.11
C ILE A 247 10.83 10.28 3.07
N GLN A 248 9.53 10.49 2.83
CA GLN A 248 8.70 9.56 2.05
C GLN A 248 8.49 9.98 0.60
N GLU A 249 8.75 11.24 0.27
CA GLU A 249 8.38 11.87 -1.01
C GLU A 249 6.92 11.51 -1.39
N SER A 250 6.05 11.56 -0.38
CA SER A 250 4.62 11.31 -0.52
C SER A 250 3.93 12.53 -1.11
N ILE A 251 2.97 12.29 -2.01
CA ILE A 251 2.13 13.34 -2.56
C ILE A 251 1.02 13.61 -1.54
N ILE A 252 1.04 14.81 -0.97
CA ILE A 252 -0.02 15.30 -0.09
C ILE A 252 -1.24 15.62 -0.95
N GLU A 253 -2.41 15.16 -0.52
CA GLU A 253 -3.67 15.49 -1.17
C GLU A 253 -4.07 16.92 -0.79
N PHE A 254 -4.26 17.79 -1.79
CA PHE A 254 -4.77 19.15 -1.59
C PHE A 254 -6.13 19.32 -2.26
N LYS A 255 -7.04 20.01 -1.59
CA LYS A 255 -8.34 20.42 -2.08
C LYS A 255 -8.23 21.39 -3.25
N ASP A 256 -7.38 22.40 -3.13
CA ASP A 256 -7.21 23.45 -4.14
C ASP A 256 -5.85 24.16 -4.02
N SER A 257 -5.61 25.13 -4.90
CA SER A 257 -4.38 25.93 -4.91
C SER A 257 -4.21 26.81 -3.68
N LYS A 258 -5.30 27.24 -3.02
CA LYS A 258 -5.22 28.06 -1.80
C LYS A 258 -4.68 27.22 -0.64
N GLU A 259 -5.13 25.97 -0.52
CA GLU A 259 -4.59 25.04 0.48
C GLU A 259 -3.12 24.74 0.23
N LEU A 260 -2.71 24.49 -1.03
CA LEU A 260 -1.31 24.29 -1.39
C LEU A 260 -0.44 25.50 -0.99
N ILE A 261 -0.90 26.73 -1.25
CA ILE A 261 -0.18 27.96 -0.87
C ILE A 261 -0.06 28.06 0.66
N LEU A 262 -1.14 27.79 1.39
CA LEU A 262 -1.16 27.84 2.85
C LEU A 262 -0.17 26.83 3.45
N ILE A 263 -0.19 25.59 3.00
CA ILE A 263 0.71 24.53 3.50
C ILE A 263 2.17 24.88 3.19
N ASN A 264 2.48 25.37 1.99
CA ASN A 264 3.83 25.84 1.67
C ASN A 264 4.28 26.99 2.57
N LYS A 265 3.38 27.94 2.88
CA LYS A 265 3.68 29.03 3.83
C LYS A 265 3.99 28.48 5.23
N MET A 266 3.22 27.49 5.71
CA MET A 266 3.49 26.84 6.99
C MET A 266 4.87 26.17 7.02
N PHE A 267 5.20 25.35 6.01
CA PHE A 267 6.50 24.67 5.93
C PHE A 267 7.68 25.61 5.65
N SER A 268 7.43 26.85 5.19
CA SER A 268 8.47 27.88 5.09
C SER A 268 8.73 28.58 6.43
N LYS A 269 7.76 28.61 7.33
CA LYS A 269 7.83 29.34 8.60
C LYS A 269 8.20 28.45 9.78
N PHE A 270 7.83 27.18 9.75
CA PHE A 270 7.99 26.25 10.85
C PHE A 270 8.86 25.06 10.43
N SER A 271 9.77 24.66 11.31
CA SER A 271 10.57 23.45 11.15
C SER A 271 9.69 22.20 11.24
N ILE A 272 10.06 21.18 10.47
CA ILE A 272 9.44 19.86 10.57
C ILE A 272 9.80 19.27 11.93
N LEU A 273 8.84 18.62 12.58
CA LEU A 273 9.09 17.84 13.79
C LEU A 273 10.11 16.73 13.48
N SER A 274 11.28 16.79 14.11
CA SER A 274 12.31 15.76 13.95
C SER A 274 11.94 14.49 14.74
N GLU A 275 12.33 13.32 14.23
CA GLU A 275 12.19 12.04 14.95
C GLU A 275 12.94 12.03 16.29
N GLU A 276 13.93 12.92 16.47
CA GLU A 276 14.63 13.12 17.74
C GLU A 276 13.71 13.73 18.82
N TYR A 277 12.73 14.54 18.41
CA TYR A 277 11.74 15.11 19.33
C TYR A 277 10.54 14.19 19.51
N ILE A 278 9.98 13.68 18.41
CA ILE A 278 8.79 12.80 18.45
C ILE A 278 8.88 11.77 17.31
N ASN A 279 8.86 10.48 17.68
CA ASN A 279 8.86 9.38 16.73
C ASN A 279 7.49 8.67 16.69
N PHE A 280 6.83 8.67 15.52
CA PHE A 280 5.52 8.05 15.30
C PHE A 280 5.58 6.61 14.76
N LYS A 281 6.75 5.93 14.76
CA LYS A 281 6.92 4.58 14.17
C LYS A 281 5.97 3.53 14.76
N LYS A 282 5.84 3.49 16.08
CA LYS A 282 4.87 2.66 16.82
C LYS A 282 4.86 3.07 18.29
N GLY A 283 3.69 3.47 18.81
CA GLY A 283 3.52 3.61 20.25
C GLY A 283 3.57 2.25 20.96
N LEU A 284 3.57 2.25 22.31
CA LEU A 284 3.27 1.05 23.07
C LEU A 284 1.84 0.61 22.76
N ASP A 285 1.69 -0.46 21.98
CA ASP A 285 0.40 -1.09 21.74
C ASP A 285 0.19 -2.25 22.74
N PRO A 286 -0.58 -2.03 23.82
CA PRO A 286 -0.85 -3.06 24.81
C PRO A 286 -1.74 -4.19 24.28
N SER A 287 -2.44 -3.99 23.16
CA SER A 287 -3.36 -4.96 22.56
C SER A 287 -2.66 -5.97 21.64
N ILE A 288 -1.60 -5.56 20.94
CA ILE A 288 -0.93 -6.41 19.94
C ILE A 288 0.13 -7.33 20.55
N LYS A 289 0.79 -6.93 21.64
CA LYS A 289 1.95 -7.66 22.21
C LYS A 289 1.71 -8.22 23.62
N ASN A 290 0.45 -8.32 24.06
CA ASN A 290 0.09 -8.80 25.40
C ASN A 290 0.82 -8.07 26.57
N ARG A 291 1.21 -6.81 26.34
CA ARG A 291 1.97 -5.98 27.29
C ARG A 291 1.11 -5.39 28.41
N LYS A 292 -0.18 -5.78 28.48
CA LYS A 292 -1.12 -5.32 29.51
C LYS A 292 -0.63 -5.59 30.93
N SER A 293 0.11 -6.68 31.16
CA SER A 293 0.66 -7.01 32.49
C SER A 293 1.69 -6.00 33.01
N LEU A 294 2.35 -5.29 32.09
CA LEU A 294 3.34 -4.25 32.40
C LEU A 294 2.66 -2.91 32.76
N LEU A 295 1.38 -2.75 32.43
CA LEU A 295 0.63 -1.53 32.71
C LEU A 295 -0.07 -1.63 34.06
N LYS A 296 0.06 -0.58 34.86
CA LYS A 296 -0.52 -0.45 36.19
C LYS A 296 -1.58 0.65 36.20
N GLU A 297 -2.67 0.42 36.92
CA GLU A 297 -3.78 1.37 37.06
C GLU A 297 -3.60 2.29 38.28
N TYR A 298 -2.42 2.27 38.89
CA TYR A 298 -2.02 3.09 40.02
C TYR A 298 -0.67 3.75 39.75
N ASN A 299 -0.46 4.90 40.38
CA ASN A 299 0.79 5.65 40.28
C ASN A 299 1.79 5.21 41.37
N ASN A 300 3.07 5.24 41.04
CA ASN A 300 4.20 5.08 41.95
C ASN A 300 5.34 6.01 41.47
N GLU A 301 6.22 6.48 42.37
CA GLU A 301 7.36 7.35 42.03
C GLU A 301 8.29 6.78 40.93
N ASN A 302 8.35 5.46 40.83
CA ASN A 302 9.14 4.76 39.81
C ASN A 302 8.40 4.54 38.49
N PHE A 303 7.16 5.00 38.35
CA PHE A 303 6.37 4.79 37.15
C PHE A 303 6.35 6.02 36.22
N ILE A 304 6.14 5.75 34.93
CA ILE A 304 5.93 6.74 33.88
C ILE A 304 4.47 6.68 33.45
N PHE A 305 3.82 7.84 33.36
CA PHE A 305 2.46 7.94 32.88
C PHE A 305 2.38 7.66 31.38
N LEU A 306 1.46 6.77 30.97
CA LEU A 306 1.22 6.46 29.57
C LEU A 306 0.11 7.38 29.02
N TYR A 307 0.51 8.41 28.27
CA TYR A 307 -0.44 9.22 27.52
C TYR A 307 -1.11 8.39 26.41
N SER A 308 -2.43 8.31 26.45
CA SER A 308 -3.25 7.72 25.40
C SER A 308 -4.20 8.75 24.80
N GLY A 309 -4.89 8.40 23.71
CA GLY A 309 -5.83 9.33 23.05
C GLY A 309 -6.94 9.86 23.97
N VAL A 310 -7.29 9.12 25.04
CA VAL A 310 -8.29 9.57 26.02
C VAL A 310 -7.78 10.68 26.94
N ASN A 311 -6.46 10.88 27.00
CA ASN A 311 -5.80 11.91 27.80
C ASN A 311 -5.54 13.19 27.00
N ILE A 312 -6.11 13.32 25.80
CA ILE A 312 -5.87 14.43 24.88
C ILE A 312 -7.22 15.09 24.55
N HIS A 313 -7.46 16.29 25.09
CA HIS A 313 -8.63 17.09 24.74
C HIS A 313 -8.28 18.04 23.59
N GLN A 314 -8.82 17.78 22.39
CA GLN A 314 -8.61 18.60 21.19
C GLN A 314 -7.11 18.96 20.96
N PHE A 315 -6.27 17.93 20.90
CA PHE A 315 -4.81 18.05 20.70
C PHE A 315 -4.01 18.67 21.86
N ASN A 316 -4.63 18.91 23.01
CA ASN A 316 -3.94 19.45 24.17
C ASN A 316 -4.14 18.53 25.40
N SER A 317 -3.05 17.93 25.86
CA SER A 317 -3.03 17.06 27.04
C SER A 317 -3.10 17.82 28.36
N ARG A 318 -2.86 19.14 28.37
CA ARG A 318 -2.89 19.96 29.59
C ARG A 318 -4.31 20.21 30.11
N PHE A 319 -5.32 20.04 29.27
CA PHE A 319 -6.73 20.12 29.67
C PHE A 319 -7.27 18.77 30.15
N PHE A 320 -6.43 17.75 30.21
CA PHE A 320 -6.79 16.52 30.89
C PHE A 320 -6.79 16.78 32.41
N GLU A 321 -7.98 16.75 32.99
CA GLU A 321 -8.15 16.64 34.44
C GLU A 321 -8.62 15.21 34.73
N ASP A 322 -8.07 14.57 35.75
CA ASP A 322 -8.39 13.19 36.13
C ASP A 322 -9.90 12.95 36.29
N LYS A 323 -10.63 13.98 36.73
CA LYS A 323 -12.08 13.98 36.91
C LYS A 323 -12.90 14.01 35.61
N ASN A 324 -12.28 14.34 34.48
CA ASN A 324 -12.93 14.47 33.17
C ASN A 324 -12.75 13.22 32.27
N GLY A 325 -12.02 12.20 32.74
CA GLY A 325 -12.09 10.88 32.14
C GLY A 325 -13.50 10.32 32.28
N LYS A 326 -14.03 9.65 31.26
CA LYS A 326 -15.23 8.81 31.46
C LYS A 326 -14.90 7.85 32.61
N GLU A 327 -15.84 7.52 33.50
CA GLU A 327 -15.62 6.55 34.60
C GLU A 327 -15.02 5.21 34.13
N SER A 328 -15.09 4.90 32.83
CA SER A 328 -14.49 3.72 32.18
C SER A 328 -13.04 3.87 31.71
N THR A 329 -12.45 5.07 31.66
CA THR A 329 -11.09 5.28 31.10
C THR A 329 -10.05 5.22 32.20
N LYS A 330 -9.43 4.05 32.33
CA LYS A 330 -8.39 3.79 33.33
C LYS A 330 -7.10 4.53 32.97
N LEU A 331 -6.52 5.23 33.95
CA LEU A 331 -5.16 5.76 33.85
C LEU A 331 -4.16 4.61 33.83
N LEU A 332 -3.15 4.68 32.97
CA LEU A 332 -2.17 3.63 32.81
C LEU A 332 -0.76 4.16 33.05
N TRP A 333 0.00 3.41 33.83
CA TRP A 333 1.36 3.69 34.22
C TRP A 333 2.25 2.49 33.87
N ILE A 334 3.53 2.72 33.58
CA ILE A 334 4.51 1.66 33.36
C ILE A 334 5.73 1.89 34.24
N ASP A 335 6.29 0.82 34.80
CA ASP A 335 7.54 0.88 35.53
C ASP A 335 8.70 1.32 34.62
N LYS A 336 9.59 2.19 35.12
CA LYS A 336 10.74 2.73 34.35
C LYS A 336 11.63 1.62 33.79
N ASP A 337 11.88 0.55 34.54
CA ASP A 337 12.74 -0.55 34.10
C ASP A 337 12.04 -1.40 33.04
N ASP A 338 10.75 -1.65 33.20
CA ASP A 338 9.96 -2.36 32.19
C ASP A 338 9.82 -1.54 30.90
N PHE A 339 9.68 -0.21 31.01
CA PHE A 339 9.74 0.69 29.86
C PHE A 339 11.08 0.60 29.13
N GLN A 340 12.20 0.58 29.84
CA GLN A 340 13.53 0.42 29.24
C GLN A 340 13.67 -0.93 28.52
N LYS A 341 13.23 -2.03 29.13
CA LYS A 341 13.27 -3.38 28.52
C LYS A 341 12.46 -3.45 27.23
N VAL A 342 11.31 -2.77 27.18
CA VAL A 342 10.42 -2.77 26.02
C VAL A 342 10.93 -1.83 24.92
N SER A 343 11.54 -0.71 25.29
CA SER A 343 12.06 0.29 24.34
C SER A 343 13.38 -0.13 23.68
N THR A 344 14.20 -0.94 24.37
CA THR A 344 15.49 -1.42 23.85
C THR A 344 15.35 -2.61 22.89
N LYS A 345 14.36 -3.49 23.09
CA LYS A 345 14.15 -4.68 22.24
C LYS A 345 13.55 -4.38 20.86
N ASP A 346 12.85 -3.26 20.68
CA ASP A 346 12.12 -2.94 19.44
C ASP A 346 12.84 -1.90 18.54
N ASN A 347 14.05 -1.43 18.92
CA ASN A 347 14.88 -0.51 18.12
C ASN A 347 15.98 -1.22 17.30
N GLN A 348 16.05 -2.55 17.32
CA GLN A 348 16.85 -3.31 16.37
C GLN A 348 15.96 -3.72 15.18
N TYR A 349 16.12 -2.92 14.12
CA TYR A 349 15.74 -3.09 12.70
C TYR A 349 14.72 -4.18 12.32
#